data_AF-A0A4U7D8K3-F1
#
_entry.id   AF-A0A4U7D8K3-F1
#
_cell.length_a   1.000
_cell.length_b   1.000
_cell.length_c   1.000
_cell.angle_alpha   90.00
_cell.angle_beta   90.00
_cell.angle_gamma   90.00
#
_symmetry.space_group_name_H-M   'P 1'
#
loop_
_entity.id
_entity.type
_entity.pdbx_description
1 polymer ?
#
loop_
_entity_poly.entity_id
_entity_poly.type
_entity_poly.pdbx_seq_one_letter_code
_entity_poly.pdbx_strand_id
1 'polypeptide(L)' 'EEPYTRGVYSTMHRGRLWTMRQYAGMGTAAETNERFQYLIDEGSSGLSMAFDLPTQMGYDSDAAMAEGEV' A
#
# COMPACT_ATOMS: atom_id res chain seq x y z
N GLU A 1 19.03 1.21 -21.62
CA GLU A 1 19.03 1.55 -23.06
C GLU A 1 17.87 0.81 -23.67
N GLU A 2 17.16 1.45 -24.59
CA GLU A 2 16.09 0.80 -25.35
C GLU A 2 16.65 -0.49 -25.98
N PRO A 3 15.93 -1.62 -25.96
CA PRO A 3 14.52 -1.81 -25.58
C PRO A 3 14.26 -2.14 -24.10
N TYR A 4 15.22 -1.94 -23.19
CA TYR A 4 15.08 -2.23 -21.75
C TYR A 4 14.68 -3.66 -21.39
N THR A 5 14.84 -4.63 -22.30
CA THR A 5 14.52 -6.05 -22.06
C THR A 5 15.22 -6.62 -20.82
N ARG A 6 16.36 -6.04 -20.44
CA ARG A 6 17.16 -6.45 -19.26
C ARG A 6 16.96 -5.56 -18.03
N GLY A 7 15.99 -4.65 -18.08
CA GLY A 7 15.70 -3.70 -17.00
C GLY A 7 15.84 -2.24 -17.42
N VAL A 8 15.11 -1.38 -16.72
CA VAL A 8 15.01 0.06 -16.99
C VAL A 8 16.20 0.86 -16.45
N TYR A 9 16.96 0.32 -15.50
CA TYR A 9 18.12 0.97 -14.88
C TYR A 9 19.42 0.24 -15.24
N SER A 10 20.51 0.98 -15.44
CA SER A 10 21.81 0.40 -15.84
C SER A 10 22.42 -0.53 -14.78
N THR A 11 22.17 -0.27 -13.50
CA THR A 11 22.71 -1.06 -12.38
C THR A 11 21.67 -1.98 -11.73
N MET A 12 20.38 -1.79 -12.03
CA MET A 12 19.25 -2.49 -11.39
C MET A 12 19.46 -2.66 -9.86
N HIS A 13 19.29 -3.87 -9.37
CA HIS A 13 19.38 -4.23 -7.95
C HIS A 13 20.79 -4.24 -7.38
N ARG A 14 21.84 -4.09 -8.21
CA ARG A 14 23.20 -3.85 -7.72
C ARG A 14 23.40 -2.41 -7.22
N GLY A 15 22.60 -1.46 -7.73
CA GLY A 15 22.60 -0.07 -7.27
C GLY A 15 21.57 0.19 -6.18
N ARG A 16 20.34 -0.29 -6.37
CA ARG A 16 19.25 -0.18 -5.39
C ARG A 16 18.30 -1.37 -5.49
N LEU A 17 18.05 -2.03 -4.36
CA LEU A 17 17.06 -3.10 -4.28
C LEU A 17 15.66 -2.58 -4.67
N TRP A 18 14.77 -3.50 -5.06
CA TRP A 18 13.37 -3.14 -5.24
C TRP A 18 12.75 -2.63 -3.92
N THR A 19 11.65 -1.90 -4.01
CA THR A 19 10.93 -1.45 -2.82
C THR A 19 10.14 -2.61 -2.23
N MET A 20 10.41 -2.96 -0.97
CA MET A 20 9.58 -3.87 -0.19
C MET A 20 8.33 -3.11 0.25
N ARG A 21 7.19 -3.38 -0.40
CA ARG A 21 5.95 -2.61 -0.23
C ARG A 21 4.78 -3.55 0.06
N GLN A 22 4.42 -3.68 1.33
CA GLN A 22 3.29 -4.52 1.71
C GLN A 22 1.98 -3.76 1.52
N TYR A 23 0.99 -4.47 0.96
CA TYR A 23 -0.38 -3.97 0.85
C TYR A 23 -1.11 -4.24 2.15
N ALA A 24 -1.53 -3.17 2.83
CA ALA A 24 -2.17 -3.25 4.13
C ALA A 24 -3.16 -2.10 4.33
N GLY A 25 -4.18 -2.34 5.15
CA GLY A 25 -5.22 -1.41 5.51
C GLY A 25 -6.40 -2.19 6.05
N MET A 26 -6.86 -1.84 7.25
CA MET A 26 -8.01 -2.47 7.90
C MET A 26 -8.50 -1.56 9.03
N GLY A 27 -9.83 -1.51 9.22
CA GLY A 27 -10.45 -0.72 10.27
C GLY A 27 -10.20 0.77 10.09
N THR A 28 -9.91 1.44 11.20
CA THR A 28 -9.72 2.89 11.22
C THR A 28 -8.36 3.32 10.68
N ALA A 29 -8.25 4.61 10.34
CA ALA A 29 -6.97 5.22 9.94
C ALA A 29 -5.89 5.07 11.03
N ALA A 30 -6.27 5.08 12.32
CA ALA A 30 -5.33 4.93 13.42
C ALA A 30 -4.73 3.52 13.49
N GLU A 31 -5.57 2.49 13.36
CA GLU A 31 -5.14 1.08 13.35
C GLU A 31 -4.28 0.77 12.11
N THR A 32 -4.68 1.29 10.95
CA THR A 32 -3.88 1.18 9.73
C THR A 32 -2.53 1.88 9.86
N ASN A 33 -2.48 3.05 10.51
CA ASN A 33 -1.22 3.75 10.78
C ASN A 33 -0.31 2.96 11.73
N GLU A 34 -0.84 2.40 12.81
CA GLU A 34 -0.08 1.51 13.71
C GLU A 34 0.53 0.34 12.92
N ARG A 35 -0.27 -0.28 12.05
CA ARG A 35 0.22 -1.35 11.17
C ARG A 35 1.33 -0.89 10.23
N PHE A 36 1.24 0.32 9.68
CA PHE A 36 2.30 0.85 8.83
C PHE A 36 3.59 1.14 9.59
N GLN A 37 3.51 1.69 10.81
CA GLN A 37 4.69 1.88 11.65
C GLN A 37 5.37 0.54 11.94
N TYR A 38 4.59 -0.48 12.33
CA TYR A 38 5.11 -1.85 12.50
C TYR A 38 5.81 -2.37 11.25
N LEU A 39 5.21 -2.21 10.06
CA LEU A 39 5.81 -2.69 8.81
C LEU A 39 7.10 -1.94 8.47
N ILE A 40 7.17 -0.64 8.76
CA ILE A 40 8.40 0.15 8.60
C ILE A 40 9.49 -0.36 9.53
N ASP A 41 9.16 -0.62 10.80
CA ASP A 41 10.09 -1.17 11.80
C ASP A 41 10.61 -2.55 11.39
N GLU A 42 9.77 -3.37 10.75
CA GLU A 42 10.13 -4.68 10.18
C GLU A 42 10.85 -4.59 8.82
N GLY A 43 11.23 -3.39 8.36
CA GLY A 43 12.07 -3.18 7.18
C GLY A 43 11.32 -2.96 5.87
N SER A 44 10.02 -2.68 5.90
CA SER A 44 9.31 -2.19 4.72
C SER A 44 9.88 -0.84 4.29
N SER A 45 10.03 -0.65 2.98
CA SER A 45 10.59 0.57 2.37
C SER A 45 9.55 1.33 1.53
N GLY A 46 8.28 0.93 1.62
CA GLY A 46 7.17 1.62 0.99
C GLY A 46 5.83 1.19 1.56
N LEU A 47 4.88 2.12 1.62
CA LEU A 47 3.52 1.85 2.07
C LEU A 47 2.58 1.62 0.88
N SER A 48 1.65 0.69 0.99
CA SER A 48 0.57 0.50 0.02
C SER A 48 -0.73 0.28 0.77
N MET A 49 -1.71 1.15 0.53
CA MET A 49 -2.91 1.26 1.35
C MET A 49 -4.08 0.54 0.73
N ALA A 50 -4.67 -0.39 1.47
CA ALA A 50 -5.96 -0.99 1.16
C ALA A 50 -7.08 -0.13 1.78
N PHE A 51 -8.12 0.11 1.01
CA PHE A 51 -9.33 0.79 1.48
C PHE A 51 -10.48 -0.21 1.61
N ASP A 52 -11.44 0.12 2.47
CA ASP A 52 -12.73 -0.59 2.52
C ASP A 52 -13.52 -0.41 1.21
N LEU A 53 -14.58 -1.19 1.03
CA LEU A 53 -15.41 -1.10 -0.17
C LEU A 53 -16.14 0.26 -0.27
N PRO A 54 -16.71 0.83 0.80
CA PRO A 54 -17.38 2.12 0.75
C PRO A 54 -16.48 3.25 0.23
N THR A 55 -15.25 3.34 0.72
CA THR A 55 -14.28 4.35 0.24
C THR A 55 -13.97 4.16 -1.24
N GLN A 56 -13.80 2.91 -1.70
CA GLN A 56 -13.55 2.61 -3.11
C GLN A 56 -14.74 2.98 -4.01
N MET A 57 -15.96 2.88 -3.48
CA MET A 57 -17.20 3.18 -4.17
C MET A 57 -17.63 4.65 -4.04
N GLY A 58 -16.95 5.44 -3.21
CA GLY A 58 -17.25 6.86 -2.99
C GLY A 58 -18.41 7.12 -2.03
N TYR A 59 -18.69 6.20 -1.12
CA TYR A 59 -19.67 6.38 -0.04
C TYR A 59 -18.98 6.78 1.27
N ASP A 60 -19.58 7.72 1.99
CA ASP A 60 -19.23 8.00 3.38
C ASP A 60 -19.60 6.81 4.28
N SER A 61 -18.91 6.66 5.40
CA SER A 61 -19.09 5.51 6.31
C SER A 61 -20.47 5.41 6.95
N ASP A 62 -21.25 6.50 6.98
CA ASP A 62 -22.62 6.52 7.51
C ASP A 62 -23.71 6.36 6.43
N ALA A 63 -23.32 6.15 5.17
CA ALA A 63 -24.26 5.85 4.10
C ALA A 63 -24.91 4.48 4.31
N ALA A 64 -26.20 4.35 4.00
CA ALA A 64 -26.91 3.07 4.10
C ALA A 64 -26.27 1.95 3.25
N MET A 65 -25.60 2.31 2.14
CA MET A 65 -24.89 1.36 1.28
C MET A 65 -23.55 0.86 1.85
N ALA A 66 -23.07 1.48 2.94
CA ALA A 66 -21.81 1.14 3.60
C ALA A 66 -22.00 0.19 4.80
N GLU A 67 -23.25 -0.06 5.23
CA GLU A 67 -23.54 -0.90 6.40
C GLU A 67 -22.99 -2.32 6.22
N GLY A 68 -22.14 -2.76 7.16
CA GLY A 68 -21.50 -4.07 7.15
C GLY A 68 -20.18 -4.16 6.39
N GLU A 69 -19.76 -3.09 5.72
CA GLU A 69 -18.51 -3.01 4.93
C GLU A 69 -17.50 -1.98 5.50
N VAL A 70 -17.85 -1.31 6.60
CA VAL A 70 -16.99 -0.40 7.40
C VAL A 70 -16.46 -1.10 8.64
#